data_AF-A0A945XEN5-F1
#
_entry.id   AF-A0A945XEN5-F1
#
_cell.length_a   1.000
_cell.length_b   1.000
_cell.length_c   1.000
_cell.angle_alpha   90.00
_cell.angle_beta   90.00
_cell.angle_gamma   90.00
#
_symmetry.space_group_name_H-M   'P 1'
#
loop_
_entity.id
_entity.type
_entity.pdbx_description
1 polymer ?
#
loop_
_entity_poly.entity_id
_entity_poly.type
_entity_poly.pdbx_seq_one_letter_code
_entity_poly.pdbx_strand_id
1 'polypeptide(L)' 'MAKTGAQHLKSLQDGRCVYLNGKLVDDVTTHPAYRNAVGAAASLYDFQAHPDNIDWMTFESPTSGERVNRC' A
#
# COMPACT_ATOMS: atom_id res chain seq x y z
N MET A 1 11.32 -5.87 -6.98
CA MET A 1 11.48 -5.38 -5.59
C MET A 1 10.11 -5.37 -4.94
N ALA A 2 10.04 -5.58 -3.62
CA ALA A 2 8.78 -5.49 -2.88
C ALA A 2 8.24 -4.05 -2.89
N LYS A 3 6.91 -3.90 -2.97
CA LYS A 3 6.22 -2.60 -3.00
C LYS A 3 6.49 -1.83 -1.70
N THR A 4 6.85 -0.54 -1.80
CA THR A 4 7.04 0.36 -0.65
C THR A 4 5.76 1.10 -0.27
N GLY A 5 5.75 1.72 0.91
CA GLY A 5 4.64 2.56 1.38
C GLY A 5 4.38 3.74 0.45
N ALA A 6 5.43 4.41 -0.03
CA ALA A 6 5.31 5.49 -1.01
C ALA A 6 4.66 5.01 -2.33
N GLN A 7 5.04 3.83 -2.80
CA GLN A 7 4.40 3.21 -3.98
C GLN A 7 2.95 2.81 -3.71
N HIS A 8 2.63 2.41 -2.47
CA HIS A 8 1.25 2.17 -2.05
C HIS A 8 0.40 3.43 -2.10
N LEU A 9 0.83 4.52 -1.47
CA LEU A 9 0.10 5.80 -1.49
C LEU A 9 -0.14 6.29 -2.92
N LYS A 10 0.88 6.25 -3.78
CA LYS A 10 0.74 6.62 -5.19
C LYS A 10 -0.26 5.74 -5.93
N SER A 11 -0.30 4.43 -5.64
CA SER A 11 -1.26 3.51 -6.27
C SER A 11 -2.71 3.76 -5.86
N LEU A 12 -2.95 4.49 -4.77
CA LEU A 12 -4.31 4.85 -4.35
C LEU A 12 -4.86 6.08 -5.08
N GLN A 13 -4.02 6.80 -5.83
CA GLN A 13 -4.38 7.95 -6.65
C GLN A 13 -4.74 7.49 -8.09
N ASP A 14 -5.67 6.56 -8.18
CA ASP A 14 -6.06 5.84 -9.41
C ASP A 14 -7.39 6.33 -10.02
N GLY A 15 -8.01 7.37 -9.45
CA GLY A 15 -9.30 7.87 -9.88
C GLY A 15 -10.50 7.07 -9.34
N ARG A 16 -10.31 6.28 -8.28
CA ARG A 16 -11.42 5.59 -7.59
C ARG A 16 -12.51 6.55 -7.11
N CYS A 17 -13.76 6.07 -7.17
CA CYS A 17 -14.90 6.80 -6.64
C CYS A 17 -15.27 6.27 -5.24
N VAL A 18 -14.84 6.98 -4.20
CA VAL A 18 -15.19 6.66 -2.80
C VAL A 18 -16.16 7.72 -2.30
N TYR A 19 -17.30 7.30 -1.75
CA TYR A 19 -18.29 8.22 -1.18
C TYR A 19 -18.35 8.08 0.34
N LEU A 20 -18.39 9.21 1.03
CA LEU A 20 -18.57 9.30 2.48
C LEU A 20 -19.62 10.36 2.80
N ASN A 21 -20.65 10.00 3.57
CA ASN A 21 -21.75 10.89 3.93
C ASN A 21 -22.38 11.62 2.73
N GLY A 22 -22.56 10.89 1.62
CA GLY A 22 -23.15 11.41 0.38
C GLY A 22 -22.24 12.32 -0.46
N LYS A 23 -20.96 12.49 -0.07
CA LYS A 23 -19.98 13.30 -0.81
C LYS A 23 -18.90 12.41 -1.41
N LEU A 24 -18.45 12.74 -2.63
CA LEU A 24 -17.29 12.11 -3.23
C LEU A 24 -16.03 12.54 -2.46
N VAL A 25 -15.14 11.58 -2.22
CA VAL A 25 -13.83 11.79 -1.60
C VAL A 25 -12.81 11.88 -2.73
N ASP A 26 -12.23 13.06 -2.91
CA ASP A 26 -11.29 13.34 -4.01
C ASP A 26 -9.98 12.54 -3.88
N ASP A 27 -9.46 12.40 -2.65
CA ASP A 27 -8.21 11.70 -2.38
C ASP A 27 -8.24 10.99 -1.02
N VAL A 28 -8.28 9.66 -1.06
CA VAL A 28 -8.29 8.82 0.16
C VAL A 28 -6.99 8.87 0.94
N THR A 29 -5.88 9.26 0.33
CA THR A 29 -4.56 9.32 0.98
C THR A 29 -4.44 10.52 1.93
N THR A 30 -5.18 11.59 1.66
CA THR A 30 -5.16 12.84 2.43
C THR A 30 -6.45 13.09 3.21
N HIS A 31 -7.57 12.46 2.82
CA HIS A 31 -8.86 12.67 3.45
C HIS A 31 -8.85 12.28 4.94
N PRO A 32 -9.33 13.15 5.87
CA PRO A 32 -9.24 12.93 7.32
C PRO A 32 -9.81 11.60 7.83
N ALA A 33 -10.85 11.09 7.17
CA ALA A 33 -11.47 9.81 7.53
C ALA A 33 -10.59 8.58 7.22
N TYR A 34 -9.64 8.69 6.28
CA TYR A 34 -8.90 7.54 5.73
C TYR A 34 -7.39 7.66 5.87
N ARG A 35 -6.83 8.87 5.90
CA ARG A 35 -5.37 9.11 5.86
C ARG A 35 -4.58 8.30 6.89
N ASN A 36 -5.14 8.08 8.08
CA ASN A 36 -4.45 7.30 9.12
C ASN A 36 -4.47 5.80 8.82
N ALA A 37 -5.61 5.26 8.35
CA ALA A 37 -5.71 3.86 7.97
C ALA A 37 -4.86 3.55 6.73
N VAL A 38 -4.91 4.43 5.74
CA VAL A 38 -4.06 4.38 4.55
C VAL A 38 -2.58 4.49 4.92
N GLY A 39 -2.23 5.38 5.86
CA GLY A 39 -0.88 5.50 6.40
C GLY A 39 -0.41 4.23 7.10
N ALA A 40 -1.25 3.61 7.93
CA ALA A 40 -0.93 2.33 8.59
C ALA A 40 -0.68 1.21 7.57
N ALA A 41 -1.48 1.14 6.51
CA ALA A 41 -1.26 0.20 5.41
C ALA A 41 0.06 0.48 4.69
N ALA A 42 0.38 1.75 4.40
CA ALA A 42 1.66 2.14 3.80
C ALA A 42 2.86 1.74 4.68
N SER A 43 2.77 1.91 6.00
CA SER A 43 3.83 1.50 6.94
C SER A 43 4.10 0.00 6.91
N LEU A 44 3.09 -0.83 6.65
CA LEU A 44 3.29 -2.28 6.49
C LEU A 44 4.09 -2.61 5.23
N TYR A 45 3.86 -1.89 4.13
CA TYR A 45 4.66 -2.02 2.92
C TYR A 45 6.11 -1.57 3.14
N ASP A 46 6.34 -0.48 3.86
CA ASP A 46 7.71 -0.06 4.23
C ASP A 46 8.39 -1.09 5.14
N PHE A 47 7.67 -1.62 6.13
CA PHE A 47 8.18 -2.69 7.00
C PHE A 47 8.55 -3.94 6.19
N GLN A 48 7.69 -4.36 5.26
CA GLN A 48 7.94 -5.48 4.35
C GLN A 48 9.17 -5.24 3.46
N ALA A 49 9.32 -4.03 2.91
CA ALA A 49 10.39 -3.69 1.98
C ALA A 49 11.74 -3.41 2.66
N HIS A 50 11.77 -3.25 3.98
CA HIS A 50 12.98 -3.02 4.74
C HIS A 50 14.00 -4.17 4.55
N PRO A 51 15.29 -3.89 4.31
CA PRO A 51 16.30 -4.93 4.05
C PRO A 51 16.33 -6.03 5.11
N ASP A 52 16.17 -5.68 6.39
CA ASP A 52 16.19 -6.64 7.50
C ASP A 52 14.97 -7.58 7.52
N ASN A 53 13.86 -7.18 6.91
CA ASN A 53 12.60 -7.90 6.94
C ASN A 53 12.25 -8.57 5.61
N ILE A 54 12.87 -8.13 4.51
CA ILE A 54 12.45 -8.49 3.16
C ILE A 54 12.45 -10.02 2.98
N ASP A 55 13.47 -10.71 3.48
CA ASP A 55 13.58 -12.18 3.43
C ASP A 55 12.58 -12.89 4.31
N TRP A 56 12.11 -12.29 5.39
CA TRP A 56 11.08 -12.88 6.24
C TRP A 56 9.67 -12.64 5.70
N MET A 57 9.44 -11.49 5.06
CA MET A 57 8.10 -11.04 4.67
C MET A 57 7.74 -11.33 3.20
N THR A 58 8.73 -11.61 2.35
CA THR A 58 8.52 -11.77 0.90
C THR A 58 9.25 -12.96 0.32
N PHE A 59 8.79 -13.47 -0.82
CA PHE A 59 9.44 -14.52 -1.58
C PHE A 59 9.41 -14.20 -3.08
N GLU A 60 10.27 -14.86 -3.85
CA GLU A 60 10.23 -14.77 -5.31
C GLU A 60 9.07 -15.60 -5.84
N SER A 61 8.12 -14.93 -6.49
CA SER A 61 6.99 -15.59 -7.13
C SER A 61 7.49 -16.54 -8.22
N PRO A 62 7.11 -17.83 -8.20
CA PRO A 62 7.55 -18.79 -9.21
C PRO A 62 6.95 -18.51 -10.60
N THR A 63 5.90 -17.69 -10.68
CA THR A 63 5.20 -17.39 -11.94
C THR A 63 5.59 -16.06 -12.55
N SER A 64 5.93 -15.05 -11.73
CA SER A 64 6.31 -13.72 -12.23
C SER A 64 7.79 -13.40 -12.07
N GLY A 65 8.54 -14.14 -11.23
CA GLY A 65 9.91 -13.82 -10.86
C GLY A 65 10.04 -12.57 -9.98
N GLU A 66 8.93 -11.91 -9.64
CA GLU A 66 8.94 -10.73 -8.78
C GLU A 66 8.87 -11.12 -7.30
N ARG A 67 9.41 -10.25 -6.44
CA ARG A 67 9.24 -10.38 -4.99
C ARG A 67 7.85 -9.95 -4.55
N VAL A 68 7.09 -10.89 -3.99
CA VAL A 68 5.71 -10.71 -3.52
C VAL A 68 5.59 -11.01 -2.02
N ASN A 69 4.53 -10.51 -1.37
CA ASN A 69 4.27 -10.79 0.05
C ASN A 69 4.03 -12.30 0.26
N ARG A 70 4.53 -12.86 1.38
CA ARG A 70 4.31 -14.26 1.79
C ARG A 70 2.89 -14.55 2.29
N CYS A 71 2.17 -13.54 2.79
CA CYS A 71 0.83 -13.62 3.33
C CYS A 71 -0.20 -12.98 2.40
#